data_AF-A0A925X611-F1
#
_entry.id   AF-A0A925X611-F1
#
_cell.length_a   1.000
_cell.length_b   1.000
_cell.length_c   1.000
_cell.angle_alpha   90.00
_cell.angle_beta   90.00
_cell.angle_gamma   90.00
#
_symmetry.space_group_name_H-M   'P 1'
#
loop_
_entity.id
_entity.type
_entity.pdbx_description
1 polymer ?
#
loop_
_entity_poly.entity_id
_entity_poly.type
_entity_poly.pdbx_seq_one_letter_code
_entity_poly.pdbx_strand_id
1 'polypeptide(L)'
;MIEIVFAILVMGIGSVLMASLFVTSISLSQQNLDDTTAAATARNAFALLSTSMTHENTPPQGATLRPLNSSQALWQSISGNLINASDPRYAWTALFERQDGAGVARVVIFVERVKNRSTFDPAADLFEDPNDITGRGCSLQARPIDVMVRAEIDAPGGVMQFDTESPNAAAAAEGAFVVLAGGPDGAGRVLRLGNAKNAALGEWYLFPGYEIRRPEDEVKTPATAYLVGRGYADPRRPVAGFDGPSQDIAVYTSWVLLRSD
;
A
#
# COMPACT_ATOMS: atom_id res chain seq x y z
N MET A 1 -21.17 -15.38 -53.36
CA MET A 1 -21.80 -14.92 -52.08
C MET A 1 -20.98 -15.32 -50.86
N ILE A 2 -20.41 -16.54 -50.81
CA ILE A 2 -19.61 -17.02 -49.67
C ILE A 2 -18.32 -16.21 -49.40
N GLU A 3 -17.67 -15.69 -50.44
CA GLU A 3 -16.44 -14.89 -50.30
C GLU A 3 -16.65 -13.56 -49.58
N ILE A 4 -17.80 -12.90 -49.80
CA ILE A 4 -18.13 -11.63 -49.13
C ILE A 4 -18.36 -11.87 -47.64
N VAL A 5 -19.08 -12.94 -47.30
CA VAL A 5 -19.32 -13.32 -45.90
C VAL A 5 -18.01 -13.69 -45.20
N PHE A 6 -17.11 -14.41 -45.89
CA PHE A 6 -15.79 -14.75 -45.36
C PHE A 6 -14.92 -13.50 -45.13
N ALA A 7 -14.87 -12.57 -46.08
CA ALA A 7 -14.11 -11.33 -45.95
C ALA A 7 -14.58 -10.47 -44.77
N ILE A 8 -15.90 -10.36 -44.58
CA ILE A 8 -16.49 -9.64 -43.45
C ILE A 8 -16.14 -10.32 -42.12
N LEU A 9 -16.18 -11.65 -42.06
CA LEU A 9 -15.87 -12.41 -40.85
C LEU A 9 -14.40 -12.25 -40.46
N VAL A 10 -13.48 -12.36 -41.42
CA VAL A 10 -12.04 -12.18 -41.18
C VAL A 10 -11.72 -10.73 -40.79
N MET A 11 -12.30 -9.75 -41.47
CA MET A 11 -12.12 -8.34 -41.12
C MET A 11 -12.69 -8.02 -39.73
N GLY A 12 -13.84 -8.59 -39.39
CA GLY A 12 -14.48 -8.43 -38.08
C GLY A 12 -13.61 -8.95 -36.94
N ILE A 13 -13.18 -10.22 -37.03
CA ILE A 13 -12.31 -10.84 -36.01
C ILE A 13 -10.97 -10.09 -35.91
N GLY A 14 -10.37 -9.69 -37.04
CA GLY A 14 -9.14 -8.92 -37.06
C GLY A 14 -9.25 -7.59 -36.31
N SER A 15 -10.35 -6.87 -36.50
CA SER A 15 -10.56 -5.58 -35.81
C SER A 15 -10.70 -5.71 -34.29
N VAL A 16 -11.38 -6.77 -33.81
CA VAL A 16 -11.55 -7.03 -32.37
C VAL A 16 -10.22 -7.42 -31.72
N LEU A 17 -9.42 -8.26 -32.38
CA LEU A 17 -8.09 -8.64 -31.88
C LEU A 17 -7.14 -7.45 -31.82
N MET A 18 -7.16 -6.56 -32.82
CA MET A 18 -6.36 -5.34 -32.78
C MET A 18 -6.81 -4.40 -31.65
N ALA A 19 -8.12 -4.25 -31.45
CA ALA A 19 -8.66 -3.42 -30.38
C ALA A 19 -8.24 -3.92 -28.99
N SER A 20 -8.26 -5.24 -28.74
CA SER A 20 -7.85 -5.80 -27.44
C SER A 20 -6.35 -5.60 -27.17
N LEU A 21 -5.50 -5.75 -28.19
CA LEU A 21 -4.05 -5.51 -28.06
C LEU A 21 -3.72 -4.06 -27.69
N PHE A 22 -4.45 -3.09 -28.25
CA PHE A 22 -4.23 -1.68 -27.90
C PHE A 22 -4.54 -1.41 -26.42
N VAL A 23 -5.66 -1.92 -25.89
CA VAL A 23 -6.02 -1.72 -24.48
C VAL A 23 -4.96 -2.30 -23.54
N THR A 24 -4.52 -3.53 -23.80
CA THR A 24 -3.46 -4.17 -23.00
C THR A 24 -2.14 -3.41 -23.09
N SER A 25 -1.75 -2.94 -24.28
CA SER A 25 -0.51 -2.18 -24.45
C SER A 25 -0.52 -0.84 -23.70
N ILE A 26 -1.67 -0.15 -23.67
CA ILE A 26 -1.83 1.13 -22.97
C ILE A 26 -1.71 0.90 -21.47
N SER A 27 -2.37 -0.13 -20.94
CA SER A 27 -2.30 -0.48 -19.52
C SER A 27 -0.87 -0.83 -19.10
N LEU A 28 -0.16 -1.65 -19.90
CA LEU A 28 1.23 -2.00 -19.63
C LEU A 28 2.16 -0.78 -19.71
N SER A 29 1.95 0.12 -20.68
CA SER A 29 2.75 1.34 -20.78
C SER A 29 2.53 2.27 -19.58
N GLN A 30 1.30 2.39 -19.08
CA GLN A 30 1.00 3.17 -17.88
C GLN A 30 1.63 2.53 -16.64
N GLN A 31 1.55 1.21 -16.51
CA GLN A 31 2.19 0.48 -15.42
C GLN A 31 3.72 0.68 -15.42
N ASN A 32 4.37 0.61 -16.58
CA ASN A 32 5.81 0.84 -16.69
C ASN A 32 6.22 2.27 -16.29
N LEU A 33 5.39 3.26 -16.62
CA LEU A 33 5.62 4.66 -16.20
C LEU A 33 5.45 4.84 -14.70
N ASP A 34 4.40 4.23 -14.13
CA ASP A 34 4.13 4.25 -12.70
C ASP A 34 5.26 3.55 -11.93
N ASP A 35 5.74 2.39 -12.40
CA ASP A 35 6.85 1.65 -11.79
C ASP A 35 8.17 2.43 -11.84
N THR A 36 8.47 3.08 -12.97
CA THR A 36 9.68 3.92 -13.11
C THR A 36 9.63 5.11 -12.16
N THR A 37 8.48 5.78 -12.08
CA THR A 37 8.28 6.92 -11.18
C THR A 37 8.32 6.46 -9.73
N ALA A 38 7.74 5.30 -9.43
CA ALA A 38 7.74 4.73 -8.09
C ALA A 38 9.16 4.37 -7.62
N ALA A 39 9.96 3.73 -8.48
CA ALA A 39 11.35 3.42 -8.16
C ALA A 39 12.20 4.69 -7.94
N ALA A 40 11.94 5.77 -8.69
CA ALA A 40 12.61 7.05 -8.46
C ALA A 40 12.21 7.68 -7.12
N THR A 41 10.90 7.72 -6.81
CA THR A 41 10.38 8.23 -5.53
C THR A 41 10.91 7.41 -4.35
N ALA A 42 10.92 6.08 -4.43
CA ALA A 42 11.43 5.22 -3.37
C ALA A 42 12.93 5.42 -3.11
N ARG A 43 13.75 5.60 -4.16
CA ARG A 43 15.18 5.91 -3.99
C ARG A 43 15.41 7.23 -3.26
N ASN A 44 14.65 8.27 -3.61
CA ASN A 44 14.70 9.56 -2.93
C ASN A 44 14.26 9.44 -1.46
N ALA A 45 13.21 8.65 -1.20
CA ALA A 45 12.73 8.37 0.15
C ALA A 45 13.79 7.65 1.00
N PHE A 46 14.46 6.62 0.48
CA PHE A 46 15.56 5.96 1.18
C PHE A 46 16.74 6.91 1.46
N ALA A 47 17.09 7.76 0.49
CA ALA A 47 18.14 8.76 0.69
C ALA A 47 17.78 9.72 1.83
N LEU A 48 16.55 10.23 1.86
CA LEU A 48 16.06 11.09 2.94
C LEU A 48 16.11 10.37 4.30
N LEU A 49 15.56 9.16 4.38
CA LEU A 49 15.52 8.38 5.62
C LEU A 49 16.93 8.08 6.14
N SER A 50 17.90 7.81 5.27
CA SER A 50 19.30 7.61 5.68
C SER A 50 19.94 8.83 6.33
N THR A 51 19.45 10.04 6.01
CA THR A 51 19.94 11.28 6.61
C THR A 51 19.20 11.68 7.88
N SER A 52 17.91 11.33 7.98
CA SER A 52 17.02 11.77 9.06
C SER A 52 16.88 10.75 10.20
N MET A 53 17.10 9.45 9.96
CA MET A 53 16.94 8.43 11.00
C MET A 53 18.16 8.38 11.93
N THR A 54 17.93 8.60 13.22
CA THR A 54 18.92 8.58 14.30
C THR A 54 18.52 7.56 15.37
N HIS A 55 19.44 7.24 16.27
CA HIS A 55 19.14 6.32 17.38
C HIS A 55 18.03 6.85 18.28
N GLU A 56 17.96 8.16 18.51
CA GLU A 56 16.96 8.81 19.35
C GLU A 56 15.56 8.77 18.73
N ASN A 57 15.44 9.05 17.42
CA ASN A 57 14.14 9.18 16.78
C ASN A 57 13.56 7.85 16.23
N THR A 58 14.33 6.76 16.31
CA THR A 58 13.89 5.40 15.93
C THR A 58 14.10 4.42 17.08
N PRO A 59 13.31 4.48 18.16
CA PRO A 59 13.51 3.60 19.31
C PRO A 59 13.36 2.12 18.92
N PRO A 60 14.09 1.19 19.59
CA PRO A 60 13.96 -0.24 19.35
C PRO A 60 12.58 -0.77 19.76
N GLN A 61 12.03 -1.70 18.99
CA GLN A 61 10.60 -2.08 19.04
C GLN A 61 10.35 -3.59 19.03
N GLY A 62 11.34 -4.41 19.36
CA GLY A 62 11.13 -5.86 19.55
C GLY A 62 10.53 -6.56 18.32
N ALA A 63 11.07 -6.25 17.14
CA ALA A 63 10.63 -6.78 15.85
C ALA A 63 9.20 -6.42 15.39
N THR A 64 8.63 -5.34 15.94
CA THR A 64 7.34 -4.80 15.47
C THR A 64 7.59 -3.63 14.52
N LEU A 65 6.99 -3.65 13.34
CA LEU A 65 6.96 -2.51 12.43
C LEU A 65 6.08 -1.39 13.00
N ARG A 66 6.48 -0.14 12.77
CA ARG A 66 5.68 1.04 13.11
C ARG A 66 5.69 2.06 11.98
N PRO A 67 4.63 2.88 11.88
CA PRO A 67 4.62 3.98 10.92
C PRO A 67 5.61 5.05 11.34
N LEU A 68 6.11 5.78 10.34
CA LEU A 68 7.06 6.88 10.55
C LEU A 68 6.55 7.96 11.51
N ASN A 69 5.24 8.18 11.56
CA ASN A 69 4.62 9.16 12.47
C ASN A 69 4.60 8.74 13.94
N SER A 70 5.02 7.51 14.27
CA SER A 70 5.16 7.07 15.67
C SER A 70 6.24 7.85 16.44
N SER A 71 7.15 8.53 15.74
CA SER A 71 8.14 9.44 16.29
C SER A 71 7.88 10.84 15.76
N GLN A 72 7.44 11.75 16.63
CA GLN A 72 7.09 13.12 16.23
C GLN A 72 8.30 13.87 15.63
N ALA A 73 9.49 13.66 16.19
CA ALA A 73 10.73 14.26 15.69
C ALA A 73 11.09 13.75 14.28
N LEU A 74 10.99 12.42 14.05
CA LEU A 74 11.22 11.84 12.73
C LEU A 74 10.19 12.35 11.73
N TRP A 75 8.90 12.33 12.10
CA TRP A 75 7.81 12.81 11.26
C TRP A 75 8.00 14.26 10.81
N GLN A 76 8.27 15.16 11.75
CA GLN A 76 8.51 16.58 11.45
C GLN A 76 9.69 16.79 10.50
N SER A 77 10.71 15.94 10.56
CA SER A 77 11.88 16.04 9.69
C SER A 77 11.63 15.59 8.24
N ILE A 78 10.65 14.70 8.01
CA ILE A 78 10.43 14.07 6.70
C ILE A 78 9.10 14.43 6.05
N SER A 79 8.08 14.86 6.81
CA SER A 79 6.72 15.05 6.31
C SER A 79 6.65 16.00 5.11
N GLY A 80 7.45 17.07 5.12
CA GLY A 80 7.55 18.03 4.02
C GLY A 80 8.09 17.46 2.70
N ASN A 81 8.66 16.24 2.71
CA ASN A 81 9.25 15.57 1.55
C ASN A 81 8.53 14.27 1.16
N LEU A 82 7.36 13.98 1.76
CA LEU A 82 6.58 12.77 1.43
C LEU A 82 5.89 12.86 0.06
N ILE A 83 5.54 14.08 -0.37
CA ILE A 83 4.94 14.33 -1.69
C ILE A 83 6.06 14.68 -2.67
N ASN A 84 6.06 14.03 -3.85
CA ASN A 84 7.06 14.30 -4.87
C ASN A 84 6.86 15.72 -5.44
N ALA A 85 7.82 16.61 -5.21
CA ALA A 85 7.75 18.00 -5.65
C ALA A 85 7.73 18.18 -7.18
N SER A 86 8.29 17.24 -7.94
CA SER A 86 8.27 17.29 -9.42
C SER A 86 6.94 16.79 -10.00
N ASP A 87 6.27 15.88 -9.30
CA ASP A 87 4.95 15.38 -9.67
C ASP A 87 4.10 15.10 -8.42
N PRO A 88 3.31 16.08 -7.95
CA PRO A 88 2.51 15.97 -6.73
C PRO A 88 1.38 14.92 -6.78
N ARG A 89 1.27 14.18 -7.89
CA ARG A 89 0.41 13.00 -7.97
C ARG A 89 1.00 11.79 -7.25
N TYR A 90 2.31 11.78 -7.04
CA TYR A 90 3.02 10.71 -6.37
C TYR A 90 3.46 11.15 -4.98
N ALA A 91 3.34 10.23 -4.03
CA ALA A 91 3.81 10.40 -2.69
C ALA A 91 4.35 9.06 -2.17
N TRP A 92 4.88 9.07 -0.96
CA TRP A 92 5.30 7.84 -0.30
C TRP A 92 5.00 7.91 1.19
N THR A 93 4.79 6.75 1.78
CA THR A 93 4.77 6.53 3.22
C THR A 93 5.67 5.37 3.57
N ALA A 94 6.01 5.19 4.83
CA ALA A 94 6.83 4.05 5.22
C ALA A 94 6.51 3.54 6.62
N LEU A 95 6.90 2.28 6.81
CA LEU A 95 7.01 1.62 8.09
C LEU A 95 8.49 1.37 8.37
N PHE A 96 8.86 1.34 9.64
CA PHE A 96 10.19 0.94 10.06
C PHE A 96 10.13 -0.03 11.24
N GLU A 97 11.14 -0.87 11.35
CA GLU A 97 11.36 -1.77 12.47
C GLU A 97 12.82 -1.67 12.87
N ARG A 98 13.06 -1.67 14.18
CA ARG A 98 14.40 -1.68 14.73
C ARG A 98 14.49 -2.70 15.87
N GLN A 99 15.48 -3.59 15.79
CA GLN A 99 15.82 -4.50 16.86
C GLN A 99 16.61 -3.78 17.97
N ASP A 100 16.51 -4.28 19.20
CA ASP A 100 17.23 -3.69 20.33
C ASP A 100 18.76 -3.76 20.11
N GLY A 101 19.45 -2.67 20.44
CA GLY A 101 20.89 -2.51 20.19
C GLY A 101 21.32 -2.41 18.73
N ALA A 102 20.41 -2.55 17.75
CA ALA A 102 20.78 -2.48 16.33
C ALA A 102 21.10 -1.05 15.90
N GLY A 103 22.20 -0.89 15.15
CA GLY A 103 22.55 0.36 14.45
C GLY A 103 21.91 0.48 13.06
N VAL A 104 21.02 -0.44 12.70
CA VAL A 104 20.29 -0.46 11.43
C VAL A 104 18.80 -0.62 11.70
N ALA A 105 17.97 -0.03 10.84
CA ALA A 105 16.53 -0.23 10.84
C ALA A 105 16.08 -0.84 9.50
N ARG A 106 15.13 -1.77 9.56
CA ARG A 106 14.43 -2.26 8.36
C ARG A 106 13.34 -1.25 8.02
N VAL A 107 13.27 -0.82 6.77
CA VAL A 107 12.28 0.14 6.29
C VAL A 107 11.49 -0.47 5.14
N VAL A 108 10.18 -0.34 5.20
CA VAL A 108 9.23 -0.73 4.14
C VAL A 108 8.57 0.54 3.61
N ILE A 109 8.90 0.93 2.38
CA ILE A 109 8.39 2.12 1.71
C ILE A 109 7.27 1.72 0.76
N PHE A 110 6.14 2.41 0.87
CA PHE A 110 5.04 2.34 -0.07
C PHE A 110 5.08 3.58 -0.93
N VAL A 111 4.96 3.39 -2.24
CA VAL A 111 4.80 4.48 -3.18
C VAL A 111 3.38 4.51 -3.67
N GLU A 112 2.77 5.68 -3.53
CA GLU A 112 1.36 5.92 -3.75
C GLU A 112 1.17 6.91 -4.90
N ARG A 113 0.10 6.73 -5.66
CA ARG A 113 -0.40 7.68 -6.64
C ARG A 113 -1.84 8.01 -6.32
N VAL A 114 -2.13 9.31 -6.26
CA VAL A 114 -3.50 9.78 -6.11
C VAL A 114 -4.33 9.40 -7.34
N LYS A 115 -5.43 8.66 -7.10
CA LYS A 115 -6.33 8.19 -8.16
C LYS A 115 -7.74 8.75 -8.05
N ASN A 116 -8.10 9.33 -6.91
CA ASN A 116 -9.41 9.94 -6.66
C ASN A 116 -9.41 11.48 -6.79
N ARG A 117 -8.24 12.10 -6.97
CA ARG A 117 -8.05 13.55 -7.14
C ARG A 117 -6.93 13.82 -8.14
N SER A 118 -6.72 15.09 -8.49
CA SER A 118 -5.67 15.50 -9.44
C SER A 118 -4.27 15.48 -8.86
N THR A 119 -4.09 15.78 -7.56
CA THR A 119 -2.80 15.82 -6.84
C THR A 119 -3.05 15.60 -5.33
N PHE A 120 -2.00 15.23 -4.60
CA PHE A 120 -2.00 15.35 -3.14
C PHE A 120 -1.95 16.84 -2.72
N ASP A 121 -2.59 17.17 -1.61
CA ASP A 121 -2.61 18.48 -0.95
C ASP A 121 -1.78 18.39 0.34
N PRO A 122 -0.58 18.99 0.40
CA PRO A 122 0.28 18.92 1.57
C PRO A 122 -0.40 19.36 2.88
N ALA A 123 -1.34 20.30 2.83
CA ALA A 123 -2.03 20.78 4.03
C ALA A 123 -3.05 19.78 4.58
N ALA A 124 -3.63 18.93 3.70
CA ALA A 124 -4.68 17.98 4.07
C ALA A 124 -4.16 16.54 4.20
N ASP A 125 -3.17 16.17 3.41
CA ASP A 125 -2.72 14.78 3.28
C ASP A 125 -1.57 14.41 4.24
N LEU A 126 -0.86 15.39 4.80
CA LEU A 126 0.30 15.20 5.69
C LEU A 126 0.03 15.48 7.18
N PHE A 127 -1.07 16.15 7.48
CA PHE A 127 -1.39 16.55 8.84
C PHE A 127 -2.66 15.84 9.28
N GLU A 128 -2.61 15.27 10.48
CA GLU A 128 -3.81 14.75 11.12
C GLU A 128 -4.75 15.94 11.41
N ASP A 129 -6.03 15.78 11.10
CA ASP A 129 -7.03 16.76 11.54
C ASP A 129 -7.02 16.77 13.07
N PRO A 130 -6.72 17.92 13.71
CA PRO A 130 -6.68 18.01 15.18
C PRO A 130 -8.03 17.67 15.83
N ASN A 131 -9.12 17.65 15.05
CA ASN A 131 -10.45 17.28 15.51
C ASN A 131 -10.81 15.81 15.21
N ASP A 132 -9.93 15.04 14.56
CA ASP A 132 -10.16 13.64 14.28
C ASP A 132 -9.99 12.78 15.54
N ILE A 133 -11.07 12.68 16.31
CA ILE A 133 -11.17 11.76 17.45
C ILE A 133 -11.25 10.29 17.04
N THR A 134 -11.40 10.00 15.74
CA THR A 134 -11.60 8.63 15.26
C THR A 134 -10.28 7.91 15.01
N GLY A 135 -9.14 8.62 15.09
CA GLY A 135 -7.81 8.04 14.91
C GLY A 135 -7.56 7.53 13.48
N ARG A 136 -8.25 8.11 12.49
CA ARG A 136 -8.09 7.74 11.08
C ARG A 136 -6.75 8.22 10.55
N GLY A 137 -6.16 9.25 11.15
CA GLY A 137 -4.84 9.76 10.78
C GLY A 137 -4.86 10.49 9.44
N CYS A 138 -3.68 10.84 8.93
CA CYS A 138 -3.57 11.56 7.65
C CYS A 138 -3.69 10.61 6.44
N SER A 139 -3.85 11.17 5.23
CA SER A 139 -3.99 10.34 4.02
C SER A 139 -2.75 9.49 3.77
N LEU A 140 -1.56 10.09 3.91
CA LEU A 140 -0.24 9.52 3.61
C LEU A 140 0.36 8.77 4.79
N GLN A 141 -0.46 7.97 5.45
CA GLN A 141 -0.08 7.15 6.59
C GLN A 141 -0.62 5.74 6.41
N ALA A 142 0.23 4.75 6.66
CA ALA A 142 -0.18 3.37 6.73
C ALA A 142 -1.11 3.17 7.94
N ARG A 143 -2.31 2.63 7.69
CA ARG A 143 -3.38 2.57 8.69
C ARG A 143 -3.33 1.27 9.46
N PRO A 144 -3.34 1.30 10.80
CA PRO A 144 -3.39 0.09 11.59
C PRO A 144 -4.73 -0.60 11.39
N ILE A 145 -4.69 -1.91 11.17
CA ILE A 145 -5.86 -2.77 11.03
C ILE A 145 -5.53 -4.17 11.54
N ASP A 146 -6.46 -4.80 12.22
CA ASP A 146 -6.31 -6.17 12.63
C ASP A 146 -6.78 -7.11 11.51
N VAL A 147 -5.94 -8.09 11.21
CA VAL A 147 -6.15 -9.04 10.11
C VAL A 147 -6.03 -10.47 10.59
N MET A 148 -6.83 -11.33 9.97
CA MET A 148 -6.62 -12.77 9.98
C MET A 148 -6.34 -13.21 8.55
N VAL A 149 -5.38 -14.11 8.37
CA VAL A 149 -5.06 -14.63 7.04
C VAL A 149 -5.08 -16.15 7.07
N ARG A 150 -5.91 -16.74 6.21
CA ARG A 150 -6.20 -18.18 6.21
C ARG A 150 -5.95 -18.75 4.83
N ALA A 151 -5.39 -19.96 4.76
CA ALA A 151 -5.39 -20.71 3.52
C ALA A 151 -6.81 -21.28 3.31
N GLU A 152 -7.29 -21.28 2.08
CA GLU A 152 -8.61 -21.82 1.75
C GLU A 152 -8.48 -22.68 0.50
N ILE A 153 -9.08 -23.86 0.52
CA ILE A 153 -8.94 -24.86 -0.55
C ILE A 153 -9.46 -24.30 -1.88
N ASP A 154 -10.55 -23.53 -1.83
CA ASP A 154 -11.20 -22.94 -3.01
C ASP A 154 -10.58 -21.60 -3.42
N ALA A 155 -9.57 -21.12 -2.69
CA ALA A 155 -8.85 -19.90 -2.97
C ALA A 155 -7.34 -20.18 -2.94
N PRO A 156 -6.73 -20.59 -4.07
CA PRO A 156 -5.33 -21.02 -4.09
C PRO A 156 -4.31 -19.97 -3.62
N GLY A 157 -4.72 -18.70 -3.47
CA GLY A 157 -3.92 -17.65 -2.85
C GLY A 157 -4.13 -17.42 -1.35
N GLY A 158 -5.19 -17.97 -0.75
CA GLY A 158 -5.66 -17.66 0.60
C GLY A 158 -6.62 -16.48 0.65
N VAL A 159 -7.21 -16.27 1.82
CA VAL A 159 -8.16 -15.20 2.11
C VAL A 159 -7.67 -14.41 3.31
N MET A 160 -7.68 -13.08 3.17
CA MET A 160 -7.50 -12.13 4.25
C MET A 160 -8.86 -11.64 4.72
N GLN A 161 -9.07 -11.69 6.03
CA GLN A 161 -10.24 -11.10 6.69
C GLN A 161 -9.78 -9.92 7.55
N PHE A 162 -10.38 -8.77 7.31
CA PHE A 162 -10.24 -7.59 8.16
C PHE A 162 -11.25 -7.61 9.30
N ASP A 163 -10.89 -7.02 10.44
CA ASP A 163 -11.87 -6.61 11.43
C ASP A 163 -12.77 -5.50 10.86
N THR A 164 -14.03 -5.83 10.59
CA THR A 164 -15.01 -4.89 10.03
C THR A 164 -15.44 -3.80 11.01
N GLU A 165 -15.17 -3.96 12.32
CA GLU A 165 -15.41 -2.89 13.30
C GLU A 165 -14.35 -1.79 13.20
N SER A 166 -13.19 -2.07 12.59
CA SER A 166 -12.16 -1.07 12.35
C SER A 166 -12.62 -0.04 11.32
N PRO A 167 -12.53 1.28 11.62
CA PRO A 167 -12.86 2.33 10.65
C PRO A 167 -11.94 2.28 9.42
N ASN A 168 -10.77 1.67 9.54
CA ASN A 168 -9.78 1.56 8.48
C ASN A 168 -10.08 0.41 7.50
N ALA A 169 -11.00 -0.51 7.82
CA ALA A 169 -11.38 -1.61 6.92
C ALA A 169 -11.97 -1.10 5.60
N ALA A 170 -12.66 0.04 5.63
CA ALA A 170 -13.20 0.69 4.43
C ALA A 170 -12.12 1.24 3.48
N ALA A 171 -10.86 1.37 3.93
CA ALA A 171 -9.75 1.74 3.07
C ALA A 171 -9.27 0.57 2.19
N ALA A 172 -9.69 -0.66 2.48
CA ALA A 172 -9.30 -1.83 1.70
C ALA A 172 -9.89 -1.75 0.28
N ALA A 173 -9.04 -2.04 -0.71
CA ALA A 173 -9.41 -2.12 -2.11
C ALA A 173 -8.55 -3.15 -2.83
N GLU A 174 -9.03 -3.62 -3.98
CA GLU A 174 -8.23 -4.45 -4.86
C GLU A 174 -6.92 -3.74 -5.21
N GLY A 175 -5.81 -4.47 -5.10
CA GLY A 175 -4.45 -3.99 -5.36
C GLY A 175 -3.75 -3.36 -4.15
N ALA A 176 -4.47 -3.10 -3.04
CA ALA A 176 -3.90 -2.51 -1.82
C ALA A 176 -2.82 -3.39 -1.18
N PHE A 177 -1.82 -2.77 -0.55
CA PHE A 177 -0.80 -3.49 0.20
C PHE A 177 -1.14 -3.55 1.68
N VAL A 178 -0.89 -4.73 2.26
CA VAL A 178 -1.02 -4.98 3.69
C VAL A 178 0.30 -5.54 4.19
N VAL A 179 0.85 -4.94 5.24
CA VAL A 179 2.08 -5.42 5.86
C VAL A 179 1.81 -5.80 7.30
N LEU A 180 2.12 -7.05 7.65
CA LEU A 180 1.93 -7.54 9.01
C LEU A 180 2.91 -6.82 9.95
N ALA A 181 2.40 -6.17 10.99
CA ALA A 181 3.21 -5.33 11.88
C ALA A 181 4.08 -6.18 12.81
N GLY A 182 3.58 -7.33 13.24
CA GLY A 182 4.23 -8.19 14.23
C GLY A 182 3.67 -9.61 14.21
N GLY A 183 4.07 -10.41 15.20
CA GLY A 183 3.66 -11.80 15.36
C GLY A 183 4.77 -12.78 14.99
N PRO A 184 4.74 -14.00 15.58
CA PRO A 184 5.78 -15.02 15.37
C PRO A 184 5.91 -15.46 13.89
N ASP A 185 4.85 -15.32 13.11
CA ASP A 185 4.72 -15.98 11.81
C ASP A 185 4.86 -15.04 10.60
N GLY A 186 5.17 -13.75 10.80
CA GLY A 186 5.24 -12.86 9.62
C GLY A 186 5.49 -11.37 9.79
N ALA A 187 6.11 -10.87 10.86
CA ALA A 187 6.43 -9.45 10.95
C ALA A 187 7.18 -8.93 9.70
N GLY A 188 6.60 -7.94 9.03
CA GLY A 188 7.07 -7.36 7.76
C GLY A 188 6.85 -8.20 6.51
N ARG A 189 6.03 -9.24 6.58
CA ARG A 189 5.50 -9.90 5.38
C ARG A 189 4.57 -8.91 4.66
N VAL A 190 4.88 -8.65 3.40
CA VAL A 190 4.03 -7.82 2.53
C VAL A 190 3.07 -8.73 1.78
N LEU A 191 1.79 -8.39 1.85
CA LEU A 191 0.68 -9.04 1.17
C LEU A 191 0.00 -8.02 0.27
N ARG A 192 -0.66 -8.50 -0.78
CA ARG A 192 -1.43 -7.65 -1.70
C ARG A 192 -2.84 -8.18 -1.83
N LEU A 193 -3.83 -7.30 -1.72
CA LEU A 193 -5.23 -7.64 -1.89
C LEU A 193 -5.55 -7.86 -3.38
N GLY A 194 -6.26 -8.94 -3.67
CA GLY A 194 -6.92 -9.20 -4.94
C GLY A 194 -8.39 -8.78 -4.89
N ASN A 195 -9.24 -9.54 -5.59
CA ASN A 195 -10.68 -9.30 -5.61
C ASN A 195 -11.32 -9.47 -4.23
N ALA A 196 -12.34 -8.69 -3.93
CA ALA A 196 -13.16 -8.91 -2.75
C ALA A 196 -13.90 -10.25 -2.86
N LYS A 197 -13.76 -11.11 -1.85
CA LYS A 197 -14.59 -12.32 -1.70
C LYS A 197 -15.95 -11.93 -1.14
N ASN A 198 -15.93 -11.16 -0.05
CA ASN A 198 -17.10 -10.59 0.59
C ASN A 198 -16.72 -9.27 1.27
N ALA A 199 -16.85 -8.17 0.55
CA ALA A 199 -16.50 -6.84 1.06
C ALA A 199 -17.29 -6.44 2.33
N ALA A 200 -18.52 -6.94 2.49
CA ALA A 200 -19.35 -6.65 3.66
C ALA A 200 -18.81 -7.33 4.94
N LEU A 201 -18.09 -8.45 4.79
CA LEU A 201 -17.42 -9.16 5.88
C LEU A 201 -15.91 -8.85 5.96
N GLY A 202 -15.42 -7.90 5.17
CA GLY A 202 -14.00 -7.57 5.10
C GLY A 202 -13.13 -8.70 4.53
N GLU A 203 -13.69 -9.60 3.71
CA GLU A 203 -12.97 -10.74 3.14
C GLU A 203 -12.46 -10.44 1.73
N TRP A 204 -11.17 -10.64 1.53
CA TRP A 204 -10.45 -10.37 0.29
C TRP A 204 -9.59 -11.57 -0.09
N TYR A 205 -9.61 -11.92 -1.38
CA TYR A 205 -8.62 -12.85 -1.93
C TYR A 205 -7.24 -12.20 -1.91
N LEU A 206 -6.18 -13.00 -1.77
CA LEU A 206 -4.82 -12.52 -1.97
C LEU A 206 -4.47 -12.51 -3.46
N PHE A 207 -3.69 -11.51 -3.87
CA PHE A 207 -3.21 -11.40 -5.24
C PHE A 207 -2.21 -12.55 -5.54
N PRO A 208 -2.24 -13.15 -6.75
CA PRO A 208 -1.30 -14.21 -7.11
C PRO A 208 0.16 -13.83 -6.87
N GLY A 209 0.95 -14.73 -6.31
CA GLY A 209 2.33 -14.48 -5.87
C GLY A 209 2.48 -13.93 -4.44
N TYR A 210 1.40 -13.43 -3.81
CA TYR A 210 1.35 -13.06 -2.39
C TYR A 210 0.63 -14.11 -1.54
N GLU A 211 0.70 -15.36 -1.99
CA GLU A 211 -0.16 -16.46 -1.55
C GLU A 211 0.33 -17.08 -0.24
N ILE A 212 -0.61 -17.47 0.61
CA ILE A 212 -0.34 -18.34 1.75
C ILE A 212 -0.55 -19.78 1.30
N ARG A 213 0.56 -20.45 0.98
CA ARG A 213 0.52 -21.81 0.39
C ARG A 213 0.42 -22.92 1.42
N ARG A 214 0.78 -22.64 2.67
CA ARG A 214 0.89 -23.67 3.70
C ARG A 214 0.10 -23.28 4.96
N PRO A 215 -0.51 -24.23 5.66
CA PRO A 215 -1.25 -23.96 6.89
C PRO A 215 -0.39 -23.34 8.01
N GLU A 216 0.94 -23.58 8.01
CA GLU A 216 1.86 -22.93 8.95
C GLU A 216 2.09 -21.44 8.68
N ASP A 217 1.77 -20.97 7.47
CA ASP A 217 1.88 -19.56 7.09
C ASP A 217 0.61 -18.76 7.46
N GLU A 218 -0.42 -19.42 7.98
CA GLU A 218 -1.68 -18.80 8.39
C GLU A 218 -1.52 -17.93 9.64
N VAL A 219 -2.15 -16.77 9.60
CA VAL A 219 -2.27 -15.86 10.73
C VAL A 219 -3.63 -16.13 11.39
N LYS A 220 -3.65 -17.09 12.31
CA LYS A 220 -4.88 -17.63 12.94
C LYS A 220 -5.44 -16.75 14.05
N THR A 221 -4.60 -15.96 14.69
CA THR A 221 -5.02 -14.95 15.65
C THR A 221 -5.05 -13.59 14.95
N PRO A 222 -6.00 -12.70 15.28
CA PRO A 222 -5.94 -11.32 14.81
C PRO A 222 -4.55 -10.75 15.06
N ALA A 223 -3.86 -10.39 13.98
CA ALA A 223 -2.55 -9.76 14.05
C ALA A 223 -2.70 -8.33 13.55
N THR A 224 -2.04 -7.40 14.23
CA THR A 224 -1.98 -6.02 13.76
C THR A 224 -1.18 -5.98 12.46
N ALA A 225 -1.75 -5.33 11.47
CA ALA A 225 -1.15 -5.04 10.18
C ALA A 225 -1.32 -3.56 9.86
N TYR A 226 -0.59 -3.12 8.84
CA TYR A 226 -0.70 -1.79 8.28
C TYR A 226 -1.19 -1.88 6.84
N LEU A 227 -2.30 -1.21 6.57
CA LEU A 227 -2.93 -1.11 5.27
C LEU A 227 -2.59 0.23 4.62
N VAL A 228 -2.08 0.16 3.39
CA VAL A 228 -2.05 1.29 2.46
C VAL A 228 -3.01 0.90 1.33
N GLY A 229 -3.97 1.76 1.04
CA GLY A 229 -5.15 1.41 0.25
C GLY A 229 -5.81 2.62 -0.40
N ARG A 230 -7.13 2.75 -0.26
CA ARG A 230 -7.86 3.93 -0.73
C ARG A 230 -7.45 5.17 0.04
N GLY A 231 -7.46 6.31 -0.65
CA GLY A 231 -7.37 7.62 0.01
C GLY A 231 -8.73 8.07 0.54
N TYR A 232 -8.72 9.08 1.41
CA TYR A 232 -9.96 9.72 1.85
C TYR A 232 -10.71 10.34 0.66
N ALA A 233 -12.04 10.29 0.73
CA ALA A 233 -12.92 11.01 -0.18
C ALA A 233 -12.67 12.53 -0.09
N ASP A 234 -12.53 13.03 1.14
CA ASP A 234 -12.07 14.39 1.45
C ASP A 234 -10.96 14.30 2.52
N PRO A 235 -9.69 14.56 2.18
CA PRO A 235 -8.58 14.47 3.14
C PRO A 235 -8.69 15.51 4.27
N ARG A 236 -9.43 16.60 4.07
CA ARG A 236 -9.68 17.61 5.12
C ARG A 236 -10.79 17.17 6.08
N ARG A 237 -11.53 16.12 5.74
CA ARG A 237 -12.64 15.57 6.53
C ARG A 237 -12.61 14.04 6.48
N PRO A 238 -11.68 13.38 7.20
CA PRO A 238 -11.55 11.91 7.20
C PRO A 238 -12.85 11.15 7.50
N VAL A 239 -13.78 11.79 8.24
CA VAL A 239 -15.13 11.26 8.52
C VAL A 239 -15.96 10.94 7.27
N ALA A 240 -15.67 11.59 6.13
CA ALA A 240 -16.33 11.33 4.85
C ALA A 240 -16.02 9.93 4.29
N GLY A 241 -15.04 9.22 4.87
CA GLY A 241 -14.66 7.87 4.48
C GLY A 241 -13.68 7.87 3.32
N PHE A 242 -13.59 6.72 2.65
CA PHE A 242 -12.63 6.44 1.60
C PHE A 242 -13.33 6.35 0.24
N ASP A 243 -12.62 6.75 -0.82
CA ASP A 243 -13.16 6.70 -2.18
C ASP A 243 -12.11 6.32 -3.21
N GLY A 244 -12.57 5.76 -4.34
CA GLY A 244 -11.75 5.38 -5.47
C GLY A 244 -11.02 4.04 -5.33
N PRO A 245 -10.12 3.74 -6.27
CA PRO A 245 -9.28 2.55 -6.22
C PRO A 245 -8.14 2.68 -5.19
N SER A 246 -7.42 1.59 -4.90
CA SER A 246 -6.19 1.63 -4.10
C SER A 246 -5.17 2.58 -4.72
N GLN A 247 -4.56 3.43 -3.90
CA GLN A 247 -3.56 4.42 -4.31
C GLN A 247 -2.17 3.79 -4.50
N ASP A 248 -1.97 2.59 -4.00
CA ASP A 248 -0.70 1.88 -4.06
C ASP A 248 -0.23 1.59 -5.48
N ILE A 249 1.08 1.75 -5.69
CA ILE A 249 1.75 1.34 -6.91
C ILE A 249 2.73 0.21 -6.59
N ALA A 250 3.67 0.48 -5.69
CA ALA A 250 4.80 -0.40 -5.42
C ALA A 250 5.22 -0.34 -3.95
N VAL A 251 5.84 -1.42 -3.49
CA VAL A 251 6.42 -1.54 -2.16
C VAL A 251 7.89 -1.92 -2.29
N TYR A 252 8.74 -1.28 -1.50
CA TYR A 252 10.17 -1.54 -1.45
C TYR A 252 10.61 -1.77 -0.01
N THR A 253 11.51 -2.73 0.19
CA THR A 253 12.07 -3.01 1.52
C THR A 253 13.58 -2.91 1.46
N SER A 254 14.18 -2.21 2.42
CA SER A 254 15.63 -2.11 2.56
C SER A 254 16.03 -1.91 4.01
N TRP A 255 17.34 -1.92 4.25
CA TRP A 255 17.94 -1.57 5.54
C TRP A 255 18.56 -0.19 5.45
N VAL A 256 18.36 0.61 6.50
CA VAL A 256 18.92 1.95 6.64
C VAL A 256 19.86 1.96 7.85
N LEU A 257 21.07 2.44 7.65
CA LEU A 257 22.03 2.65 8.74
C LEU A 257 21.59 3.88 9.54
N LEU A 258 21.49 3.71 10.86
CA LEU A 258 21.13 4.79 11.77
C LEU A 258 22.36 5.61 12.09
N ARG A 259 22.20 6.93 12.16
CA ARG A 259 23.27 7.82 12.59
C ARG A 259 23.39 7.78 14.11
N SER A 260 24.62 7.66 14.60
CA SER A 260 24.94 8.02 15.98
C SER A 260 24.88 9.54 16.10
N ASP A 261 24.14 10.03 17.08
CA ASP A 261 24.09 11.46 17.42
C ASP A 261 25.45 11.99 17.89
#